data_AF-A0A316FCW8-F1
#
_entry.id   AF-A0A316FCW8-F1
#
_cell.length_a   1.000
_cell.length_b   1.000
_cell.length_c   1.000
_cell.angle_alpha   90.00
_cell.angle_beta   90.00
_cell.angle_gamma   90.00
#
_symmetry.space_group_name_H-M   'P 1'
#
loop_
_entity.id
_entity.type
_entity.pdbx_description
1 polymer ?
#
loop_
_entity_poly.entity_id
_entity_poly.type
_entity_poly.pdbx_seq_one_letter_code
_entity_poly.pdbx_strand_id
1 'polypeptide(L)' 'MPRRPGAAGGDERESERGLRGLVGSGSSQVSVGAALRARDASRPSDDDLAAAERDLPIIRRNWLPREDLPRR' A
#
# COMPACT_ATOMS: atom_id res chain seq x y z
N MET A 1 26.10 43.49 17.66
CA MET A 1 24.77 42.86 17.51
C MET A 1 24.93 41.54 16.78
N PRO A 2 24.50 40.40 17.36
CA PRO A 2 24.87 39.08 16.87
C PRO A 2 24.05 38.64 15.64
N ARG A 3 24.71 37.99 14.67
CA ARG A 3 24.09 37.35 13.50
C ARG A 3 23.36 36.07 13.92
N ARG A 4 22.09 35.92 13.53
CA ARG A 4 21.24 34.74 13.78
C ARG A 4 21.83 33.50 13.10
N PRO A 5 21.86 32.32 13.77
CA PRO A 5 22.13 31.05 13.12
C PRO A 5 20.82 30.54 12.51
N GLY A 6 20.80 30.26 11.21
CA GLY A 6 19.58 29.77 10.57
C GLY A 6 19.78 29.42 9.10
N ALA A 7 20.63 28.45 8.79
CA ALA A 7 20.78 27.93 7.44
C ALA A 7 21.14 26.43 7.35
N ALA A 8 21.04 25.66 8.44
CA ALA A 8 21.39 24.23 8.41
C ALA A 8 20.19 23.28 8.20
N GLY A 9 18.95 23.78 8.15
CA GLY A 9 17.73 22.94 8.05
C GLY A 9 16.96 23.08 6.74
N GLY A 10 17.50 23.77 5.74
CA GLY A 10 16.88 23.92 4.42
C GLY A 10 17.18 22.71 3.52
N ASP A 11 18.48 22.43 3.36
CA ASP A 11 19.00 21.33 2.54
C ASP A 11 18.55 19.96 3.02
N GLU A 12 18.46 19.72 4.32
CA GLU A 12 18.04 18.42 4.86
C GLU A 12 16.56 18.12 4.55
N ARG A 13 15.69 19.15 4.58
CA ARG A 13 14.27 19.00 4.23
C ARG A 13 14.05 18.84 2.73
N GLU A 14 14.90 19.44 1.91
CA GLU A 14 14.89 19.30 0.46
C GLU A 14 15.45 17.93 0.02
N SER A 15 16.53 17.49 0.68
CA SER A 15 17.14 16.17 0.55
C SER A 15 16.17 15.07 0.99
N GLU A 16 15.49 15.21 2.13
CA GLU A 16 14.42 14.28 2.55
C GLU A 16 13.29 14.23 1.52
N ARG A 17 12.89 15.36 0.92
CA ARG A 17 11.83 15.41 -0.10
C ARG A 17 12.25 14.70 -1.38
N GLY A 18 13.51 14.86 -1.80
CA GLY A 18 14.10 14.14 -2.93
C GLY A 18 14.27 12.65 -2.67
N LEU A 19 14.70 12.27 -1.46
CA LEU A 19 14.85 10.88 -1.04
C LEU A 19 13.51 10.17 -0.83
N ARG A 20 12.43 10.86 -0.40
CA ARG A 20 11.06 10.31 -0.38
C ARG A 20 10.51 10.02 -1.77
N GLY A 21 11.03 10.69 -2.81
CA GLY A 21 10.73 10.38 -4.21
C GLY A 21 11.51 9.18 -4.77
N LEU A 22 12.65 8.83 -4.15
CA LEU A 22 13.52 7.71 -4.53
C LEU A 22 13.27 6.44 -3.69
N VAL A 23 12.87 6.60 -2.43
CA VAL A 23 12.67 5.55 -1.44
C VAL A 23 11.25 5.63 -0.90
N GLY A 24 10.32 5.15 -1.71
CA GLY A 24 8.90 5.10 -1.40
C GLY A 24 8.21 4.75 -2.70
N SER A 25 7.32 3.74 -2.68
CA SER A 25 6.51 3.37 -3.84
C SER A 25 6.02 4.65 -4.50
N GLY A 26 6.56 4.98 -5.67
CA GLY A 26 6.22 6.22 -6.38
C GLY A 26 4.71 6.34 -6.54
N SER A 27 4.23 7.53 -6.92
CA SER A 27 2.81 7.71 -7.20
C SER A 27 2.28 6.55 -8.06
N SER A 28 1.17 5.95 -7.62
CA SER A 28 0.54 4.83 -8.31
C SER A 28 0.41 5.17 -9.79
N GLN A 29 0.93 4.29 -10.66
CA GLN A 29 0.82 4.47 -12.11
C GLN A 29 -0.62 4.28 -12.62
N VAL A 30 -1.50 3.77 -11.75
CA VAL A 30 -2.90 3.50 -12.05
C VAL A 30 -3.77 4.44 -11.22
N SER A 31 -4.66 5.19 -11.88
CA SER A 31 -5.67 6.00 -11.19
C SER A 31 -6.66 5.10 -10.46
N VAL A 32 -7.30 5.62 -9.41
CA VAL A 32 -8.30 4.86 -8.63
C VAL A 32 -9.40 4.29 -9.52
N GLY A 33 -9.94 5.08 -10.45
CA GLY A 33 -10.99 4.62 -11.37
C GLY A 33 -10.52 3.53 -12.34
N ALA A 34 -9.27 3.59 -12.80
CA ALA A 34 -8.70 2.53 -13.62
C ALA A 34 -8.48 1.24 -12.81
N ALA A 35 -8.05 1.36 -11.55
CA ALA A 35 -7.87 0.23 -10.65
C ALA A 35 -9.21 -0.46 -10.32
N LEU A 36 -10.27 0.32 -10.09
CA LEU A 36 -11.61 -0.24 -9.84
C LEU A 36 -12.14 -0.98 -11.08
N ARG A 37 -12.02 -0.38 -12.27
CA ARG A 37 -12.42 -1.06 -13.51
C ARG A 37 -11.62 -2.34 -13.77
N ALA A 38 -10.32 -2.34 -13.48
CA ALA A 38 -9.50 -3.54 -13.59
C ALA A 38 -9.99 -4.65 -12.65
N ARG A 39 -10.38 -4.32 -11.41
CA ARG A 39 -10.97 -5.28 -10.46
C ARG A 39 -12.29 -5.86 -10.96
N ASP A 40 -13.14 -5.03 -11.55
CA ASP A 40 -14.42 -5.48 -12.09
C ASP A 40 -14.22 -6.41 -13.28
N ALA A 41 -13.29 -6.07 -14.18
CA ALA A 41 -12.94 -6.91 -15.33
C ALA A 41 -12.25 -8.22 -14.92
N SER A 42 -11.57 -8.24 -13.78
CA SER A 42 -10.87 -9.42 -13.25
C SER A 42 -11.70 -10.21 -12.24
N ARG A 43 -13.03 -10.07 -12.22
CA ARG A 43 -13.87 -10.88 -11.33
C ARG A 43 -13.74 -12.36 -11.70
N PRO A 44 -13.41 -13.25 -10.75
CA PRO A 44 -13.40 -14.69 -10.99
C PRO A 44 -14.78 -15.18 -11.43
N SER A 45 -14.80 -16.15 -12.34
CA SER A 45 -15.99 -16.92 -12.68
C SER A 45 -16.31 -17.97 -11.62
N ASP A 46 -17.48 -18.60 -11.72
CA ASP A 46 -17.87 -19.69 -10.83
C ASP A 46 -16.94 -20.91 -10.99
N ASP A 47 -16.48 -21.20 -12.21
CA ASP A 47 -15.51 -22.27 -12.47
C ASP A 47 -14.16 -22.00 -11.83
N ASP A 48 -13.70 -20.73 -11.85
CA ASP A 48 -12.47 -20.32 -11.15
C ASP A 48 -12.59 -20.53 -9.63
N LEU A 49 -13.76 -20.22 -9.07
CA LEU A 49 -14.05 -20.44 -7.65
C LEU A 49 -14.07 -21.93 -7.31
N ALA A 50 -14.72 -22.76 -8.14
CA ALA A 50 -14.76 -24.21 -7.94
C ALA A 50 -13.37 -24.86 -8.06
N ALA A 51 -12.53 -24.38 -8.98
CA ALA A 51 -11.15 -24.81 -9.09
C ALA A 51 -10.33 -24.41 -7.85
N ALA A 52 -10.49 -23.17 -7.37
CA ALA A 52 -9.79 -22.69 -6.18
C ALA A 52 -10.19 -23.48 -4.92
N GLU A 53 -11.47 -23.82 -4.76
CA GLU A 53 -11.94 -24.62 -3.61
C GLU A 53 -11.33 -26.02 -3.59
N ARG A 54 -11.19 -26.65 -4.77
CA ARG A 54 -10.58 -27.97 -4.89
C ARG A 54 -9.06 -27.96 -4.68
N ASP A 55 -8.39 -26.96 -5.24
CA ASP A 55 -6.95 -27.08 -5.52
C ASP A 55 -6.08 -26.13 -4.67
N LEU A 56 -6.64 -25.07 -4.06
CA LEU A 56 -5.85 -24.05 -3.37
C LEU A 56 -5.64 -24.38 -1.87
N PRO A 57 -4.42 -24.66 -1.41
CA PRO A 57 -4.15 -24.84 0.02
C PRO A 57 -4.21 -23.49 0.76
N ILE A 58 -5.10 -23.38 1.75
CA ILE A 58 -5.24 -22.18 2.58
C ILE A 58 -4.44 -22.33 3.88
N ILE A 59 -3.38 -21.53 4.05
CA ILE A 59 -2.56 -21.53 5.27
C ILE A 59 -2.90 -20.30 6.14
N ARG A 60 -3.32 -20.53 7.40
CA ARG A 60 -3.75 -19.49 8.34
C ARG A 60 -2.73 -19.24 9.47
N ARG A 61 -1.51 -18.83 9.13
CA ARG A 61 -0.46 -18.58 10.14
C ARG A 61 -0.60 -17.18 10.74
N ASN A 62 -0.67 -17.08 12.07
CA ASN A 62 -0.82 -15.82 12.82
C ASN A 62 -2.03 -14.98 12.37
N TRP A 63 -3.06 -15.62 11.81
CA TRP A 63 -4.27 -14.95 11.37
C TRP A 63 -5.30 -15.01 12.50
N LEU A 64 -5.82 -13.84 12.90
CA LEU A 64 -6.92 -13.73 13.85
C LEU A 64 -8.19 -13.32 13.08
N PRO A 65 -9.30 -14.08 13.19
CA PRO A 65 -10.58 -13.70 12.60
C PRO A 65 -11.02 -12.31 13.03
N ARG A 66 -11.81 -11.65 12.18
CA ARG A 66 -12.26 -10.27 12.45
C ARG A 66 -13.18 -10.22 13.67
N GLU A 67 -14.01 -11.22 13.83
CA GLU A 67 -14.91 -11.46 14.94
C GLU A 67 -14.17 -11.58 16.29
N ASP A 68 -12.90 -11.99 16.25
CA ASP A 68 -12.05 -12.20 17.44
C ASP A 68 -11.15 -10.99 17.75
N LEU A 69 -11.13 -9.96 16.89
CA LEU A 69 -10.35 -8.74 17.15
C LEU A 69 -10.99 -7.89 18.27
N PRO A 70 -10.18 -7.26 19.14
CA PRO A 70 -10.71 -6.35 20.15
C PRO A 70 -11.43 -5.17 19.47
N ARG A 71 -12.67 -4.88 19.91
CA ARG A 71 -13.39 -3.69 19.47
C ARG A 71 -12.74 -2.45 20.11
N ARG A 72 -12.48 -1.42 19.29
CA ARG A 72 -12.04 -0.09 19.73
C ARG A 72 -13.21 0.86 19.81
#